data_AF-A0A1H8YL86-F1
#
_entry.id   AF-A0A1H8YL86-F1
#
_cell.length_a   1.000
_cell.length_b   1.000
_cell.length_c   1.000
_cell.angle_alpha   90.00
_cell.angle_beta   90.00
_cell.angle_gamma   90.00
#
_symmetry.space_group_name_H-M   'P 1'
#
loop_
_entity.id
_entity.type
_entity.pdbx_description
1 polymer ?
#
loop_
_entity_poly.entity_id
_entity_poly.type
_entity_poly.pdbx_seq_one_letter_code
_entity_poly.pdbx_strand_id
1 'polypeptide(L)'
;MRAVETWRIVATALLAAAGLPLVLVVMAKVRDRVDSSAQVAIGGAVTLTTLVVVAVLTLTVLPGLLTWIVVAAVAGAFGVMMLAS
;
A
#
# COMPACT_ATOMS: atom_id res chain seq x y z
N MET A 1 -11.81 12.27 20.40
CA MET A 1 -10.61 11.50 19.99
C MET A 1 -9.38 12.27 20.42
N ARG A 2 -8.36 11.63 21.01
CA ARG A 2 -7.10 12.31 21.35
C ARG A 2 -6.29 12.55 20.08
N ALA A 3 -5.46 13.59 20.05
CA ALA A 3 -4.60 13.91 18.90
C ALA A 3 -3.74 12.72 18.43
N VAL A 4 -3.33 11.84 19.36
CA VAL A 4 -2.59 10.60 19.09
C VAL A 4 -3.36 9.58 18.23
N GLU A 5 -4.69 9.56 18.31
CA GLU A 5 -5.50 8.63 17.54
C GLU A 5 -5.75 9.17 16.13
N THR A 6 -5.97 10.49 16.02
CA THR A 6 -6.28 11.16 14.75
C THR A 6 -5.16 10.99 13.72
N TRP A 7 -3.89 11.13 14.10
CA TRP A 7 -2.80 11.00 13.12
C TRP A 7 -2.66 9.58 12.58
N ARG A 8 -2.99 8.54 13.37
CA ARG A 8 -2.97 7.14 12.90
C ARG A 8 -4.05 6.90 11.85
N ILE A 9 -5.26 7.41 12.07
CA ILE A 9 -6.35 7.33 11.10
C ILE A 9 -5.96 8.01 9.79
N VAL A 10 -5.38 9.21 9.87
CA VAL A 10 -4.91 9.94 8.69
C VAL A 10 -3.83 9.15 7.94
N ALA A 11 -2.84 8.61 8.65
CA ALA A 11 -1.79 7.81 8.03
C ALA A 11 -2.33 6.55 7.34
N THR A 12 -3.25 5.83 7.98
CA THR A 12 -3.90 4.65 7.39
C THR A 12 -4.74 5.02 6.16
N ALA A 13 -5.44 6.17 6.18
CA ALA A 13 -6.19 6.65 5.03
C ALA A 13 -5.27 6.99 3.85
N LEU A 14 -4.15 7.66 4.11
CA LEU A 14 -3.13 7.95 3.08
C LEU A 14 -2.52 6.66 2.52
N LEU A 15 -2.25 5.68 3.37
CA LEU A 15 -1.78 4.35 2.97
C LEU A 15 -2.77 3.65 2.05
N ALA A 16 -4.06 3.65 2.39
CA ALA A 16 -5.10 3.07 1.56
C ALA A 16 -5.21 3.80 0.21
N ALA A 17 -5.16 5.13 0.22
CA ALA A 17 -5.26 5.96 -0.98
C ALA A 17 -4.13 5.71 -1.98
N ALA A 18 -2.89 5.55 -1.52
CA ALA A 18 -1.75 5.23 -2.39
C ALA A 18 -1.61 3.72 -2.68
N GLY A 19 -1.88 2.88 -1.69
CA GLY A 19 -1.64 1.45 -1.75
C GLY A 19 -2.66 0.67 -2.58
N LEU A 20 -3.95 1.03 -2.53
CA LEU A 20 -4.99 0.32 -3.29
C LEU A 20 -4.77 0.43 -4.81
N PRO A 21 -4.52 1.63 -5.40
CA PRO A 21 -4.14 1.72 -6.80
C PRO A 21 -2.85 0.97 -7.12
N LEU A 22 -1.86 0.98 -6.22
CA LEU A 22 -0.60 0.28 -6.42
C LEU A 22 -0.78 -1.24 -6.52
N VAL A 23 -1.72 -1.85 -5.78
CA VAL A 23 -2.09 -3.27 -5.94
C VAL A 23 -2.55 -3.55 -7.38
N LEU A 24 -3.39 -2.67 -7.94
CA LEU A 24 -3.88 -2.81 -9.31
C LEU A 24 -2.76 -2.66 -10.34
N VAL A 25 -1.84 -1.72 -10.12
CA VAL A 25 -0.65 -1.56 -10.97
C VAL A 25 0.22 -2.82 -10.94
N VAL A 26 0.43 -3.43 -9.78
CA VAL A 26 1.17 -4.70 -9.66
C VAL A 26 0.47 -5.81 -10.44
N MET A 27 -0.85 -5.97 -10.28
CA MET A 27 -1.63 -6.94 -11.05
C MET A 27 -1.48 -6.72 -12.56
N ALA A 28 -1.57 -5.47 -13.04
CA ALA A 28 -1.37 -5.13 -14.44
C ALA A 28 0.03 -5.52 -14.93
N LYS A 29 1.08 -5.16 -14.19
CA LYS A 29 2.46 -5.51 -14.56
C LYS A 29 2.74 -7.01 -14.56
N VAL A 30 2.12 -7.77 -13.66
CA VAL A 30 2.24 -9.24 -13.67
C VAL A 30 1.51 -9.82 -14.89
N ARG A 31 0.33 -9.27 -15.23
CA ARG A 31 -0.45 -9.68 -16.40
C ARG A 31 0.36 -9.50 -17.67
N ASP A 32 0.95 -8.32 -17.83
CA ASP A 32 1.71 -7.96 -19.03
C ASP A 32 2.98 -8.79 -19.23
N ARG A 33 3.47 -9.46 -18.16
CA ARG A 33 4.69 -10.28 -18.21
C ARG A 33 4.43 -11.77 -18.39
N VAL A 34 3.35 -12.30 -17.82
CA VAL A 34 3.19 -13.76 -17.66
C VAL A 34 1.91 -14.31 -18.29
N ASP A 35 1.00 -13.45 -18.78
CA ASP A 35 -0.27 -13.84 -19.44
C ASP A 35 -1.03 -14.96 -18.71
N SER A 36 -0.94 -14.96 -17.37
CA SER A 36 -1.49 -16.00 -16.51
C SER A 36 -2.31 -15.39 -15.39
N SER A 37 -3.63 -15.57 -15.46
CA SER A 37 -4.57 -15.03 -14.47
C SER A 37 -4.30 -15.53 -13.05
N ALA A 38 -3.78 -16.75 -12.89
CA ALA A 38 -3.41 -17.29 -11.59
C ALA A 38 -2.25 -16.51 -10.96
N GLN A 39 -1.21 -16.20 -11.74
CA GLN A 39 -0.07 -15.42 -11.22
C GLN A 39 -0.45 -13.97 -10.92
N VAL A 40 -1.32 -13.37 -11.73
CA VAL A 40 -1.89 -12.03 -11.47
C VAL A 40 -2.64 -12.01 -10.15
N ALA A 41 -3.50 -13.00 -9.91
CA ALA A 41 -4.27 -13.11 -8.68
C ALA A 41 -3.36 -13.28 -7.46
N ILE A 42 -2.31 -14.11 -7.55
CA ILE A 42 -1.33 -14.30 -6.48
C ILE A 42 -0.57 -12.99 -6.21
N GLY A 43 -0.04 -12.33 -7.24
CA GLY A 43 0.71 -11.09 -7.10
C GLY A 43 -0.12 -9.98 -6.45
N GLY A 44 -1.38 -9.84 -6.88
CA GLY A 44 -2.29 -8.89 -6.28
C GLY A 44 -2.71 -9.26 -4.85
N ALA A 45 -2.98 -10.54 -4.56
CA ALA A 45 -3.31 -11.00 -3.22
C ALA A 45 -2.17 -10.75 -2.23
N VAL A 46 -0.93 -11.09 -2.58
CA VAL A 46 0.25 -10.84 -1.73
C VAL A 46 0.43 -9.35 -1.46
N THR A 47 0.28 -8.51 -2.48
CA THR A 47 0.43 -7.06 -2.34
C THR A 47 -0.67 -6.48 -1.46
N LEU A 48 -1.93 -6.91 -1.66
CA LEU A 48 -3.08 -6.47 -0.89
C LEU A 48 -2.98 -6.93 0.58
N THR A 49 -2.62 -8.18 0.83
CA THR A 49 -2.43 -8.70 2.18
C THR A 49 -1.34 -7.93 2.91
N THR A 50 -0.22 -7.64 2.23
CA THR A 50 0.85 -6.80 2.79
C THR A 50 0.33 -5.42 3.19
N LEU A 51 -0.45 -4.77 2.32
CA LEU A 51 -1.08 -3.47 2.61
C LEU A 51 -1.99 -3.53 3.84
N VAL A 52 -2.83 -4.57 3.93
CA VAL A 52 -3.73 -4.77 5.07
C VAL A 52 -2.95 -4.97 6.36
N VAL A 53 -1.90 -5.81 6.36
CA VAL A 53 -1.04 -6.02 7.54
C VAL A 53 -0.41 -4.70 7.98
N VAL A 54 0.14 -3.92 7.05
CA VAL A 54 0.75 -2.62 7.34
C VAL A 54 -0.28 -1.62 7.90
N ALA A 55 -1.50 -1.60 7.36
CA ALA A 55 -2.59 -0.75 7.86
C ALA A 55 -2.98 -1.13 9.31
N VAL A 56 -3.12 -2.43 9.60
CA VAL A 56 -3.41 -2.92 10.95
C VAL A 56 -2.27 -2.58 11.92
N LEU A 57 -1.02 -2.76 11.51
CA LEU A 57 0.12 -2.40 12.35
C LEU A 57 0.17 -0.89 12.62
N THR A 58 -0.12 -0.06 11.61
CA THR A 58 -0.19 1.41 11.73
C THR A 58 -1.22 1.85 12.77
N LEU A 59 -2.39 1.19 12.79
CA LEU A 59 -3.45 1.49 13.75
C LEU A 59 -3.14 1.01 15.17
N THR A 60 -2.33 -0.04 15.33
CA THR A 60 -2.18 -0.73 16.63
C THR A 60 -0.86 -0.41 17.32
N VAL A 61 0.28 -0.64 16.68
CA VAL A 61 1.58 -0.72 17.37
C VAL A 61 2.69 0.09 16.72
N LEU A 62 2.50 0.59 15.50
CA LEU A 62 3.59 1.24 14.78
C LEU A 62 3.97 2.61 15.41
N PRO A 63 5.28 2.85 15.66
CA PRO A 63 5.80 4.16 16.06
C PRO A 63 5.57 5.21 14.96
N GLY A 64 5.31 6.45 15.35
CA GLY A 64 4.96 7.54 14.42
C GLY A 64 5.98 7.74 13.30
N LEU A 65 7.27 7.73 13.61
CA LEU A 65 8.32 7.88 12.59
C LEU A 65 8.27 6.76 11.55
N LEU A 66 8.12 5.51 11.98
CA LEU A 66 8.03 4.36 11.08
C LEU A 66 6.77 4.42 10.21
N THR A 67 5.64 4.83 10.77
CA THR A 67 4.39 5.01 10.00
C THR A 67 4.59 5.98 8.84
N TRP A 68 5.18 7.15 9.11
CA TRP A 68 5.35 8.16 8.06
C TRP A 68 6.38 7.76 7.01
N ILE A 69 7.44 7.03 7.39
CA ILE A 69 8.37 6.42 6.42
C ILE A 69 7.64 5.46 5.50
N VAL A 70 6.78 4.59 6.05
CA VAL A 70 6.03 3.62 5.25
C VAL A 70 5.01 4.31 4.34
N VAL A 71 4.30 5.32 4.83
CA VAL A 71 3.40 6.16 4.00
C VAL A 71 4.17 6.79 2.84
N ALA A 72 5.32 7.42 3.12
CA ALA A 72 6.15 8.05 2.09
C ALA A 72 6.68 7.05 1.07
N ALA A 73 7.08 5.84 1.52
CA ALA A 73 7.55 4.78 0.64
C ALA A 73 6.44 4.28 -0.30
N VAL A 74 5.24 4.02 0.20
CA VAL A 74 4.10 3.56 -0.61
C VAL A 74 3.65 4.65 -1.57
N ALA A 75 3.51 5.89 -1.11
CA ALA A 75 3.17 7.03 -1.95
C ALA A 75 4.23 7.29 -3.03
N GLY A 76 5.52 7.21 -2.67
CA GLY A 76 6.63 7.35 -3.60
C GLY A 76 6.66 6.24 -4.65
N ALA A 77 6.49 4.98 -4.24
CA ALA A 77 6.40 3.86 -5.18
C ALA A 77 5.23 4.03 -6.16
N PHE A 78 4.06 4.43 -5.66
CA PHE A 78 2.90 4.71 -6.51
C PHE A 78 3.17 5.86 -7.48
N GLY A 79 3.71 6.98 -7.00
CA GLY A 79 4.06 8.13 -7.82
C GLY A 79 5.08 7.78 -8.91
N VAL A 80 6.16 7.06 -8.56
CA VAL A 80 7.16 6.60 -9.53
C VAL A 80 6.53 5.68 -10.57
N MET A 81 5.68 4.73 -10.17
CA MET A 81 5.03 3.86 -11.14
C MET A 81 4.08 4.62 -12.07
N MET A 82 3.35 5.61 -11.58
CA MET A 82 2.49 6.47 -12.39
C MET A 82 3.28 7.32 -13.37
N LEU A 83 4.45 7.81 -12.97
CA LEU A 83 5.34 8.60 -13.84
C LEU A 83 6.07 7.74 -14.88
N ALA A 84 6.29 6.46 -14.58
CA ALA A 84 7.00 5.52 -15.44
C ALA A 84 6.08 4.66 -16.33
N SER A 85 4.75 4.84 -16.23
CA SER A 85 3.75 4.18 -17.08
C SER A 85 3.33 5.10 -18.22
#